data_AF-A0A925V1R5-F1
#
_entry.id   AF-A0A925V1R5-F1
#
_cell.length_a   1.000
_cell.length_b   1.000
_cell.length_c   1.000
_cell.angle_alpha   90.00
_cell.angle_beta   90.00
_cell.angle_gamma   90.00
#
_symmetry.space_group_name_H-M   'P 1'
#
loop_
_entity.id
_entity.type
_entity.pdbx_description
1 polymer ?
#
loop_
_entity_poly.entity_id
_entity_poly.type
_entity_poly.pdbx_seq_one_letter_code
_entity_poly.pdbx_strand_id
1 'polypeptide(L)' 'MIDFDHNATTPLHPEVRQTMIDLLQRDDLANPSSIHLGGQRARGVLETARRKLASALGASPAELVLT' A
#
# COMPACT_ATOMS: atom_id res chain seq x y z
N MET A 1 -25.93 12.68 7.77
CA MET A 1 -25.05 13.86 7.73
C MET A 1 -24.42 13.88 6.34
N ILE A 2 -24.56 14.98 5.62
CA ILE A 2 -24.00 15.11 4.27
C ILE A 2 -22.61 15.74 4.45
N ASP A 3 -21.60 15.15 3.82
CA ASP A 3 -20.22 15.63 3.86
C ASP A 3 -19.87 16.28 2.51
N PHE A 4 -19.37 17.51 2.58
CA PHE A 4 -18.96 18.31 1.43
C PHE A 4 -17.50 18.75 1.50
N ASP A 5 -16.70 18.22 2.44
CA ASP A 5 -15.30 18.64 2.64
C ASP A 5 -14.27 17.56 2.25
N HIS A 6 -14.42 17.00 1.05
CA HIS A 6 -13.48 16.01 0.51
C HIS A 6 -12.05 16.57 0.27
N ASN A 7 -11.88 17.90 0.31
CA ASN A 7 -10.56 18.53 0.21
C ASN A 7 -9.77 18.45 1.54
N ALA A 8 -10.45 18.41 2.69
CA ALA A 8 -9.80 18.23 3.99
C ALA A 8 -9.35 16.77 4.18
N THR A 9 -10.21 15.80 3.86
CA THR A 9 -9.90 14.38 3.84
C THR A 9 -11.00 13.62 3.10
N THR A 10 -10.76 12.35 2.76
CA THR A 10 -11.77 11.48 2.15
C THR A 10 -11.93 10.18 2.94
N PRO A 11 -13.15 9.62 3.05
CA PRO A 11 -13.34 8.33 3.69
C PRO A 11 -12.62 7.24 2.88
N LEU A 12 -12.03 6.26 3.57
CA LEU A 12 -11.42 5.11 2.91
C LEU A 12 -12.47 4.37 2.08
N HIS A 13 -12.16 4.14 0.80
CA HIS A 13 -12.94 3.24 -0.05
C HIS A 13 -13.01 1.85 0.61
N PRO A 14 -14.17 1.14 0.56
CA PRO A 14 -14.33 -0.15 1.23
C PRO A 14 -13.24 -1.17 0.89
N GLU A 15 -12.81 -1.22 -0.37
CA GLU A 15 -11.74 -2.13 -0.83
C GLU A 15 -10.35 -1.78 -0.25
N VAL A 16 -10.06 -0.49 -0.08
CA VAL A 16 -8.81 -0.04 0.56
C VAL A 16 -8.80 -0.47 2.02
N ARG A 17 -9.93 -0.28 2.73
CA ARG A 17 -10.08 -0.73 4.11
C ARG A 17 -9.88 -2.24 4.24
N GLN A 18 -10.53 -3.02 3.37
CA GLN A 18 -10.41 -4.49 3.41
C GLN A 18 -8.98 -4.94 3.15
N THR A 19 -8.31 -4.38 2.14
CA THR A 19 -6.91 -4.69 1.82
C THR A 19 -5.99 -4.45 3.01
N MET A 20 -6.20 -3.34 3.74
CA MET A 20 -5.40 -3.03 4.93
C MET A 20 -5.66 -4.02 6.06
N ILE A 21 -6.92 -4.39 6.31
CA ILE A 21 -7.28 -5.39 7.32
C ILE A 21 -6.66 -6.75 6.98
N ASP A 22 -6.78 -7.19 5.72
CA ASP A 22 -6.22 -8.46 5.25
C ASP A 22 -4.70 -8.49 5.45
N LEU A 23 -4.00 -7.39 5.13
CA LEU A 23 -2.56 -7.28 5.35
C LEU A 23 -2.19 -7.32 6.85
N LEU A 24 -2.98 -6.68 7.72
CA LEU A 24 -2.73 -6.68 9.16
C LEU A 24 -3.01 -8.05 9.81
N GLN A 25 -3.87 -8.86 9.22
CA GLN A 25 -4.18 -10.22 9.70
C GLN A 25 -3.18 -11.29 9.23
N ARG A 26 -2.19 -10.92 8.41
CA ARG A 26 -1.19 -11.86 7.91
C ARG A 26 -0.05 -12.06 8.89
N ASP A 27 0.03 -13.25 9.47
CA ASP A 27 1.12 -13.66 10.36
C ASP A 27 2.45 -13.94 9.64
N ASP A 28 2.45 -14.00 8.31
CA ASP A 28 3.62 -14.38 7.51
C ASP A 28 4.45 -13.19 7.01
N LEU A 29 4.02 -11.96 7.30
CA LEU A 29 4.74 -10.74 6.98
C LEU A 29 5.70 -10.37 8.11
N ALA A 30 6.90 -9.92 7.73
CA ALA A 30 7.90 -9.42 8.67
C ALA A 30 8.46 -8.09 8.20
N ASN A 31 9.52 -7.61 8.85
CA ASN A 31 10.22 -6.41 8.41
C ASN A 31 10.66 -6.56 6.93
N PRO A 32 10.23 -5.66 6.01
CA PRO A 32 10.60 -5.73 4.59
C PRO A 32 12.10 -5.56 4.31
N SER A 33 12.89 -5.09 5.28
CA SER A 33 14.34 -5.04 5.20
C SER A 33 15.03 -6.37 5.54
N SER A 34 14.31 -7.34 6.10
CA SER A 34 14.86 -8.66 6.42
C SER A 34 15.05 -9.53 5.16
N ILE A 35 16.13 -10.31 5.13
CA ILE A 35 16.46 -11.19 3.99
C ILE A 35 15.69 -12.53 3.99
N HIS A 36 15.09 -12.92 5.12
CA HIS A 36 14.32 -14.16 5.23
C HIS A 36 12.96 -14.04 4.53
N LEU A 37 12.29 -15.19 4.31
CA LEU A 37 11.10 -15.29 3.48
C LEU A 37 9.98 -14.30 3.84
N GLY A 38 9.67 -14.15 5.13
CA GLY A 38 8.66 -13.18 5.59
C GLY A 38 8.99 -11.72 5.25
N GLY A 39 10.27 -11.34 5.31
CA GLY A 39 10.74 -10.01 4.89
C GLY A 39 10.66 -9.81 3.38
N GLN A 40 11.05 -10.82 2.60
CA GLN A 40 10.91 -10.82 1.15
C GLN A 40 9.44 -10.67 0.70
N ARG A 41 8.51 -11.35 1.39
CA ARG A 41 7.07 -11.24 1.13
C ARG A 41 6.53 -9.83 1.43
N ALA A 42 6.89 -9.26 2.58
CA ALA A 42 6.52 -7.89 2.93
C ALA A 42 7.06 -6.88 1.91
N ARG A 43 8.33 -7.02 1.50
CA ARG A 43 8.91 -6.21 0.42
C ARG A 43 8.14 -6.38 -0.89
N GLY A 44 7.69 -7.59 -1.22
CA GLY A 44 6.87 -7.86 -2.40
C GLY A 44 5.54 -7.10 -2.41
N VAL A 45 4.90 -6.92 -1.25
CA VAL A 45 3.69 -6.10 -1.10
C VAL A 45 3.98 -4.64 -1.44
N LEU A 46 5.03 -4.07 -0.85
CA LEU A 46 5.44 -2.68 -1.11
C LEU A 46 5.81 -2.44 -2.58
N GLU A 47 6.57 -3.36 -3.18
CA GLU A 47 6.96 -3.24 -4.59
C GLU A 47 5.77 -3.39 -5.56
N THR A 48 4.76 -4.17 -5.18
CA THR A 48 3.51 -4.25 -5.95
C THR A 48 2.74 -2.93 -5.86
N ALA A 49 2.64 -2.32 -4.68
CA ALA A 49 2.04 -1.00 -4.51
C ALA A 49 2.78 0.08 -5.32
N ARG A 50 4.13 0.09 -5.26
CA ARG A 50 4.99 1.00 -6.03
C ARG A 50 4.74 0.89 -7.53
N ARG A 51 4.68 -0.33 -8.08
CA ARG A 51 4.39 -0.54 -9.52
C ARG A 51 2.99 -0.04 -9.91
N LYS A 52 1.98 -0.27 -9.06
CA LYS A 52 0.61 0.23 -9.31
C LYS A 52 0.56 1.75 -9.34
N LEU A 53 1.20 2.41 -8.36
CA LEU A 53 1.30 3.87 -8.32
C LEU A 53 2.04 4.42 -9.53
N ALA A 54 3.18 3.81 -9.90
CA ALA A 54 3.97 4.22 -11.05
C ALA A 54 3.15 4.16 -12.34
N SER A 55 2.42 3.06 -12.55
CA SER A 55 1.52 2.91 -13.69
C SER A 55 0.40 3.94 -13.71
N ALA A 56 -0.20 4.25 -12.56
CA ALA A 56 -1.28 5.25 -12.46
C ALA A 56 -0.77 6.68 -12.75
N LEU A 57 0.50 6.94 -12.45
CA LEU A 57 1.15 8.24 -12.65
C LEU A 57 1.89 8.35 -14.00
N GLY A 58 2.00 7.27 -14.77
CA GLY A 58 2.81 7.25 -16.00
C GLY A 58 4.32 7.36 -15.76
N ALA A 59 4.80 6.95 -14.58
CA ALA A 59 6.20 7.00 -14.18
C ALA A 59 6.84 5.61 -14.12
N SER A 60 8.17 5.56 -14.04
CA SER A 60 8.91 4.37 -13.66
C SER A 60 8.80 4.11 -12.15
N PRO A 61 8.71 2.85 -11.69
CA PRO A 61 8.74 2.55 -10.26
C PRO A 61 9.95 3.13 -9.52
N ALA A 62 11.10 3.26 -10.21
CA ALA A 62 12.33 3.80 -9.64
C ALA A 62 12.26 5.31 -9.32
N GLU A 63 11.30 6.04 -9.91
CA GLU A 63 11.11 7.47 -9.69
C GLU A 63 10.27 7.76 -8.44
N LEU A 64 9.69 6.74 -7.81
CA LEU A 64 8.79 6.90 -6.67
C LEU A 64 9.51 6.72 -5.34
N VAL A 65 9.22 7.61 -4.39
CA VAL A 65 9.48 7.45 -2.96
C VAL A 65 8.13 7.40 -2.24
N LEU A 66 7.94 6.44 -1.34
CA LEU A 66 6.74 6.37 -0.50
C LEU A 66 7.01 7.20 0.77
N THR A 67 6.13 8.16 1.08
CA THR A 67 6.24 9.10 2.21
C THR A 67 4.88 9.36 2.85
#